data_AF-A0A9E5HQB0-F1
#
_entry.id   AF-A0A9E5HQB0-F1
#
_cell.length_a   1.000
_cell.length_b   1.000
_cell.length_c   1.000
_cell.angle_alpha   90.00
_cell.angle_beta   90.00
_cell.angle_gamma   90.00
#
_symmetry.space_group_name_H-M   'P 1'
#
loop_
_entity.id
_entity.type
_entity.pdbx_description
1 polymer ?
#
loop_
_entity_poly.entity_id
_entity_poly.type
_entity_poly.pdbx_seq_one_letter_code
_entity_poly.pdbx_strand_id
1 'polypeptide(L)' 'MCGSQDKGNHVSFSFHTPLIESLPLSNICGTRVFAKMDALQPSGSFKMR' A
#
# COMPACT_ATOMS: atom_id res chain seq x y z
N MET A 1 3.58 27.34 16.74
CA MET A 1 4.18 26.28 17.57
C MET A 1 5.17 25.53 16.69
N CYS A 2 6.46 25.78 16.84
CA CYS A 2 7.52 25.08 16.12
C CYS A 2 7.59 23.66 16.70
N GLY A 3 7.14 22.67 15.95
CA GLY A 3 7.22 21.27 16.36
C GLY A 3 8.68 20.82 16.30
N SER A 4 9.27 20.54 17.47
CA SER A 4 10.58 19.90 17.60
C SER A 4 10.56 18.55 16.90
N GLN A 5 11.36 18.38 15.85
CA GLN A 5 11.57 17.09 15.20
C GLN A 5 12.64 16.33 15.98
N ASP A 6 12.20 15.36 16.77
CA ASP A 6 13.04 14.39 17.48
C ASP A 6 13.70 13.46 16.44
N LYS A 7 15.04 13.42 16.38
CA LYS A 7 15.80 12.57 15.46
C LYS A 7 15.87 11.14 16.00
N GLY A 8 14.71 10.52 16.21
CA GLY A 8 14.59 9.09 16.39
C GLY A 8 14.74 8.38 15.04
N ASN A 9 15.31 7.17 15.06
CA ASN A 9 15.35 6.27 13.90
C ASN A 9 13.97 6.23 13.21
N HIS A 10 13.87 6.77 11.98
CA HIS A 10 12.59 6.97 11.31
C HIS A 10 12.04 5.62 10.82
N VAL A 11 11.22 4.98 11.65
CA VAL A 11 10.51 3.76 11.27
C VAL A 11 9.34 4.15 10.36
N SER A 12 9.38 3.71 9.11
CA SER A 12 8.22 3.86 8.24
C SER A 12 7.04 3.07 8.81
N PHE A 13 5.89 3.71 8.95
CA PHE A 13 4.64 3.04 9.36
C PHE A 13 4.00 2.26 8.20
N SER A 14 4.43 2.49 6.96
CA SER A 14 3.99 1.74 5.79
C SER A 14 4.91 0.56 5.49
N PHE A 15 4.33 -0.50 4.92
CA PHE A 15 5.09 -1.66 4.44
C PHE A 15 4.75 -2.00 2.99
N HIS A 16 5.57 -2.84 2.36
CA HIS A 16 5.34 -3.29 0.99
C HIS A 16 4.16 -4.26 0.91
N THR A 17 3.04 -3.77 0.39
CA THR A 17 1.84 -4.57 0.14
C THR A 17 2.04 -5.49 -1.07
N PRO A 18 1.41 -6.68 -1.09
CA PRO A 18 1.54 -7.60 -2.19
C PRO A 18 0.95 -7.04 -3.49
N LEU A 19 1.52 -7.47 -4.61
CA LEU A 19 0.97 -7.28 -5.95
C LEU A 19 0.42 -8.65 -6.38
N ILE A 20 -0.90 -8.79 -6.40
CA ILE A 20 -1.55 -10.05 -6.75
C ILE A 20 -2.07 -9.98 -8.19
N GLU A 21 -1.99 -11.08 -8.91
CA GLU A 21 -2.74 -11.23 -10.16
C GLU A 21 -4.18 -11.63 -9.82
N SER A 22 -5.15 -10.91 -10.37
CA SER A 22 -6.56 -11.21 -10.19
C SER A 22 -7.08 -11.97 -11.40
N LEU A 23 -7.18 -13.30 -11.29
CA LEU A 23 -7.80 -14.15 -12.33
C LEU A 23 -9.22 -13.70 -12.74
N PRO A 24 -10.16 -13.39 -11.82
CA PRO A 24 -11.49 -12.98 -12.24
C PRO A 24 -11.48 -11.66 -13.04
N LEU A 25 -10.70 -10.67 -12.60
CA LEU A 25 -10.57 -9.41 -13.34
C LEU A 25 -9.84 -9.61 -14.67
N SER A 26 -8.82 -10.47 -14.69
CA SER A 26 -8.07 -10.75 -15.92
C SER A 26 -8.96 -11.40 -16.98
N ASN A 27 -9.83 -12.33 -16.57
CA ASN A 27 -10.79 -12.97 -17.46
C ASN A 27 -11.84 -11.99 -17.99
N ILE A 28 -12.34 -11.08 -17.16
CA ILE A 28 -13.33 -10.06 -17.57
C ILE A 28 -12.70 -9.04 -18.53
N CYS A 29 -11.46 -8.61 -18.27
CA CYS A 29 -10.78 -7.58 -19.06
C CYS A 29 -10.08 -8.13 -20.31
N GLY A 30 -9.93 -9.45 -20.46
CA GLY A 30 -9.19 -10.07 -21.55
C GLY A 30 -7.68 -9.76 -21.55
N THR A 31 -7.13 -9.34 -20.41
CA THR A 31 -5.72 -8.99 -20.22
C THR A 31 -5.30 -9.27 -18.78
N ARG A 32 -3.99 -9.37 -18.50
CA ARG A 32 -3.53 -9.60 -17.13
C ARG A 32 -3.79 -8.38 -16.26
N VAL A 33 -4.56 -8.56 -15.20
CA VAL A 33 -4.89 -7.53 -14.23
C VAL A 33 -4.20 -7.83 -12.90
N PHE A 34 -3.37 -6.88 -12.47
CA PHE A 34 -2.70 -6.95 -11.17
C PHE A 34 -3.33 -5.95 -10.20
N ALA A 35 -3.61 -6.38 -8.98
CA ALA A 35 -4.13 -5.56 -7.90
C ALA A 35 -3.02 -5.28 -6.88
N LYS A 36 -2.75 -3.99 -6.64
CA LYS A 36 -1.86 -3.55 -5.57
C LYS A 36 -2.65 -3.45 -4.26
N MET A 37 -2.30 -4.27 -3.27
CA MET A 37 -3.11 -4.46 -2.06
C MET A 37 -2.88 -3.37 -1.00
N ASP A 38 -2.96 -2.08 -1.37
CA ASP A 38 -2.78 -0.96 -0.44
C ASP A 38 -3.89 -0.83 0.62
N ALA A 39 -5.00 -1.55 0.44
CA ALA A 39 -6.01 -1.72 1.47
C ALA A 39 -5.50 -2.51 2.69
N LEU A 40 -4.39 -3.26 2.56
CA LEU A 40 -3.76 -4.00 3.66
C LEU A 40 -2.80 -3.15 4.49
N GLN A 41 -2.59 -1.88 4.14
CA GLN A 41 -1.84 -0.97 5.01
C GLN A 41 -2.52 -0.86 6.38
N PRO A 42 -1.79 -0.57 7.46
CA PRO A 42 -2.38 -0.47 8.79
C PRO A 42 -3.52 0.56 8.90
N SER A 43 -3.50 1.65 8.13
CA SER A 43 -4.61 2.62 8.04
C SER A 43 -5.76 2.19 7.13
N GLY A 44 -5.69 1.00 6.52
CA GLY A 44 -6.65 0.49 5.55
C GLY A 44 -6.59 1.15 4.17
N SER A 45 -5.57 1.97 3.88
CA SER A 45 -5.45 2.64 2.59
C SER A 45 -4.02 3.07 2.28
N PHE A 46 -3.80 3.44 1.02
CA PHE A 46 -2.50 3.89 0.52
C PHE A 46 -1.97 5.19 1.18
N LYS A 47 -2.82 5.93 1.92
CA LYS A 47 -2.47 7.25 2.50
C LYS A 47 -1.42 7.20 3.60
N MET A 48 -1.12 6.01 4.13
CA MET A 48 -0.08 5.79 5.14
C MET A 48 1.33 5.69 4.56
N ARG A 49 1.45 5.62 3.23
CA ARG A 49 2.75 5.61 2.54
C ARG A 49 3.56 6.88 2.77
#